data_AF-A0A0G2DTE7-F1
#
_entry.id   AF-A0A0G2DTE7-F1
#
_cell.length_a   1.000
_cell.length_b   1.000
_cell.length_c   1.000
_cell.angle_alpha   90.00
_cell.angle_beta   90.00
_cell.angle_gamma   90.00
#
_symmetry.space_group_name_H-M   'P 1'
#
loop_
_entity.id
_entity.type
_entity.pdbx_description
1 polymer ?
#
loop_
_entity_poly.entity_id
_entity_poly.type
_entity_poly.pdbx_seq_one_letter_code
_entity_poly.pdbx_strand_id
1 'polypeptide(L)'
;MSTVAFWNFDSDGRVLRYDAWLPNLQRWNAILLGADFDDPAAQDAFRRTLCPAIQQRCTGPNAQYGSGEEDCAAELAAKPFGNYDEAWGDNIACRAIHVILARIRPEIHCPHVGPNGGDGPDNYKCVDVDYSTEYFADEKLYREPEGVPFTCLDKDYSY
;
A
#
# COMPACT_ATOMS: atom_id res chain seq x y z
N MET A 1 -14.26 -15.78 -10.46
CA MET A 1 -14.60 -14.37 -10.15
C MET A 1 -13.71 -13.51 -11.01
N SER A 2 -14.29 -12.57 -11.76
CA SER A 2 -13.54 -11.56 -12.50
C SER A 2 -13.00 -10.53 -11.52
N THR A 3 -11.70 -10.27 -11.57
CA THR A 3 -11.07 -9.16 -10.86
C THR A 3 -11.32 -7.87 -11.65
N VAL A 4 -11.77 -6.81 -10.98
CA VAL A 4 -11.94 -5.49 -11.57
C VAL A 4 -10.91 -4.55 -10.94
N ALA A 5 -10.16 -3.85 -11.78
CA ALA A 5 -9.28 -2.79 -11.37
C ALA A 5 -9.56 -1.55 -12.24
N PHE A 6 -9.67 -0.40 -11.60
CA PHE A 6 -9.86 0.88 -12.23
C PHE A 6 -8.55 1.65 -12.21
N TRP A 7 -8.25 2.31 -13.32
CA TRP A 7 -7.06 3.13 -13.47
C TRP A 7 -7.43 4.44 -14.14
N ASN A 8 -6.94 5.54 -13.58
CA ASN A 8 -7.07 6.87 -14.15
C ASN A 8 -5.66 7.36 -14.52
N PHE A 9 -5.50 7.84 -15.76
CA PHE A 9 -4.22 8.25 -16.32
C PHE A 9 -4.24 9.71 -16.77
N ASP A 10 -3.09 10.38 -16.68
CA ASP A 10 -2.89 11.68 -17.33
C ASP A 10 -2.71 11.54 -18.86
N SER A 11 -2.60 12.66 -19.58
CA SER A 11 -2.41 12.67 -21.04
C SER A 11 -1.10 12.02 -21.50
N ASP A 12 -0.14 11.86 -20.60
CA ASP A 12 1.16 11.24 -20.86
C ASP A 12 1.18 9.75 -20.47
N GLY A 13 0.06 9.19 -20.01
CA GLY A 13 -0.07 7.79 -19.60
C GLY A 13 0.44 7.47 -18.19
N ARG A 14 0.68 8.47 -17.34
CA ARG A 14 1.05 8.24 -15.92
C ARG A 14 -0.18 7.96 -15.09
N VAL A 15 -0.06 7.07 -14.12
CA VAL A 15 -1.13 6.74 -13.17
C VAL A 15 -1.38 7.94 -12.26
N LEU A 16 -2.59 8.51 -12.33
CA LEU A 16 -3.08 9.52 -11.40
C LEU A 16 -3.78 8.88 -10.20
N ARG A 17 -4.67 7.91 -10.47
CA ARG A 17 -5.45 7.18 -9.46
C ARG A 17 -5.59 5.73 -9.88
N TYR A 18 -5.75 4.85 -8.91
CA TYR A 18 -6.11 3.47 -9.16
C TYR A 18 -6.93 2.93 -8.00
N ASP A 19 -7.85 2.04 -8.34
CA ASP A 19 -8.50 1.15 -7.38
C ASP A 19 -8.35 -0.27 -7.90
N ALA A 20 -7.74 -1.15 -7.13
CA ALA A 20 -7.45 -2.51 -7.57
C ALA A 20 -7.61 -3.48 -6.41
N TRP A 21 -8.64 -4.31 -6.49
CA TRP A 21 -8.71 -5.50 -5.66
C TRP A 21 -7.91 -6.63 -6.34
N LEU A 22 -6.93 -7.21 -5.65
CA LEU A 22 -6.09 -8.27 -6.19
C LEU A 22 -6.29 -9.58 -5.38
N PRO A 23 -7.34 -10.37 -5.68
CA PRO A 23 -7.60 -11.59 -4.92
C PRO A 23 -6.51 -12.65 -5.16
N ASN A 24 -6.18 -13.42 -4.12
CA ASN A 24 -5.12 -14.45 -4.12
C ASN A 24 -3.69 -13.90 -4.21
N LEU A 25 -3.47 -12.61 -3.94
CA LEU A 25 -2.14 -12.03 -3.85
C LEU A 25 -1.35 -12.67 -2.70
N GLN A 26 -2.01 -13.10 -1.62
CA GLN A 26 -1.40 -13.91 -0.55
C GLN A 26 -0.78 -15.19 -1.09
N ARG A 27 -1.57 -15.97 -1.84
CA ARG A 27 -1.11 -17.23 -2.42
C ARG A 27 0.01 -17.01 -3.42
N TRP A 28 -0.09 -15.96 -4.24
CA TRP A 28 0.95 -15.63 -5.19
C TRP A 28 2.27 -15.29 -4.48
N ASN A 29 2.24 -14.46 -3.43
CA ASN A 29 3.45 -14.13 -2.66
C ASN A 29 4.04 -15.33 -1.95
N ALA A 30 3.20 -16.21 -1.37
CA ALA A 30 3.66 -17.43 -0.71
C ALA A 30 4.44 -18.33 -1.69
N ILE A 31 3.93 -18.51 -2.91
CA ILE A 31 4.59 -19.29 -3.96
C ILE A 31 5.86 -18.60 -4.44
N LEU A 32 5.81 -17.29 -4.70
CA LEU A 32 6.94 -16.54 -5.21
C LEU A 32 8.13 -16.56 -4.25
N LEU A 33 7.86 -16.39 -2.96
CA LEU A 33 8.87 -16.28 -1.92
C LEU A 33 9.22 -17.63 -1.28
N GLY A 34 8.49 -18.70 -1.63
CA GLY A 34 8.65 -20.01 -1.01
C GLY A 34 8.42 -19.98 0.50
N ALA A 35 7.51 -19.11 0.95
CA ALA A 35 7.26 -18.84 2.37
C ALA A 35 5.81 -19.19 2.73
N ASP A 36 5.65 -19.77 3.92
CA ASP A 36 4.33 -19.90 4.56
C ASP A 36 4.10 -18.66 5.42
N PHE A 37 3.25 -17.75 4.97
CA PHE A 37 2.94 -16.53 5.70
C PHE A 37 1.96 -16.75 6.86
N ASP A 38 1.47 -17.97 7.06
CA ASP A 38 0.73 -18.34 8.27
C ASP A 38 1.67 -18.82 9.40
N ASP A 39 2.94 -19.10 9.10
CA ASP A 39 3.97 -19.47 10.08
C ASP A 39 4.55 -18.21 10.79
N PRO A 40 4.38 -18.08 12.12
CA PRO A 40 4.95 -16.96 12.88
C PRO A 40 6.46 -16.78 12.71
N ALA A 41 7.22 -17.87 12.58
CA ALA A 41 8.67 -17.78 12.40
C ALA A 41 9.03 -17.17 11.04
N ALA A 42 8.30 -17.53 9.98
CA ALA A 42 8.46 -16.93 8.66
C ALA A 42 8.05 -15.45 8.67
N GLN A 43 6.95 -15.10 9.34
CA GLN A 43 6.51 -13.72 9.50
C GLN A 43 7.57 -12.86 10.21
N ASP A 44 8.14 -13.36 11.31
CA ASP A 44 9.18 -12.68 12.08
C ASP A 44 10.49 -12.53 11.29
N ALA A 45 10.88 -13.57 10.56
CA ALA A 45 12.02 -13.49 9.65
C ALA A 45 11.79 -12.42 8.58
N PHE A 46 10.59 -12.35 8.01
CA PHE A 46 10.24 -11.38 6.99
C PHE A 46 10.23 -9.93 7.54
N ARG A 47 9.66 -9.69 8.73
CA ARG A 47 9.70 -8.37 9.40
C ARG A 47 11.12 -7.81 9.48
N ARG A 48 12.09 -8.65 9.86
CA ARG A 48 13.51 -8.26 9.98
C ARG A 48 14.14 -7.83 8.66
N THR A 49 13.58 -8.23 7.52
CA THR A 49 14.08 -7.81 6.20
C THR A 49 13.57 -6.41 5.79
N LEU A 50 12.48 -5.94 6.39
CA LEU A 50 11.85 -4.69 5.98
C LEU A 50 12.62 -3.47 6.47
N CYS A 51 13.10 -3.44 7.71
CA CYS A 51 13.81 -2.26 8.22
C CYS A 51 15.06 -1.88 7.42
N PRO A 52 15.95 -2.83 7.06
CA PRO A 52 17.08 -2.51 6.18
C PRO A 52 16.61 -2.02 4.81
N ALA A 53 15.54 -2.60 4.26
CA ALA A 53 15.00 -2.20 2.96
C ALA A 53 14.36 -0.80 2.99
N ILE A 54 13.64 -0.47 4.07
CA ILE A 54 13.04 0.85 4.29
C ILE A 54 14.15 1.87 4.44
N GLN A 55 15.11 1.67 5.32
CA GLN A 55 16.20 2.63 5.55
C GLN A 55 17.09 2.82 4.31
N GLN A 56 17.25 1.79 3.49
CA GLN A 56 17.97 1.91 2.22
C GLN A 56 17.24 2.79 1.20
N ARG A 57 15.90 2.76 1.18
CA ARG A 57 15.08 3.39 0.12
C ARG A 57 14.53 4.75 0.55
N CYS A 58 14.24 4.90 1.83
CA CYS A 58 13.59 6.04 2.44
C CYS A 58 14.63 6.82 3.25
N THR A 59 15.36 7.69 2.56
CA THR A 59 16.47 8.49 3.10
C THR A 59 16.21 9.98 2.97
N GLY A 60 16.99 10.80 3.68
CA GLY A 60 16.91 12.26 3.59
C GLY A 60 15.51 12.76 3.97
N PRO A 61 14.83 13.56 3.13
CA PRO A 61 13.49 14.06 3.44
C PRO A 61 12.42 12.96 3.52
N ASN A 62 12.70 11.76 2.99
CA ASN A 62 11.77 10.63 3.00
C ASN A 62 12.05 9.65 4.15
N ALA A 63 12.99 9.94 5.06
CA ALA A 63 13.28 9.07 6.19
C ALA A 63 12.06 8.91 7.11
N GLN A 64 11.75 7.68 7.50
CA GLN A 64 10.54 7.34 8.27
C GLN A 64 10.79 7.06 9.76
N TYR A 65 12.01 6.64 10.11
CA TYR A 65 12.39 6.22 11.45
C TYR A 65 13.57 7.07 11.92
N GLY A 66 13.31 8.02 12.82
CA GLY A 66 14.30 8.99 13.26
C GLY A 66 15.41 8.40 14.13
N SER A 67 15.09 7.33 14.86
CA SER A 67 16.02 6.62 15.73
C SER A 67 16.68 5.40 15.07
N GLY A 68 16.45 5.20 13.76
CA GLY A 68 17.11 4.18 12.96
C GLY A 68 16.50 2.78 13.08
N GLU A 69 17.35 1.76 13.02
CA GLU A 69 16.93 0.35 12.83
C GLU A 69 16.13 -0.20 14.02
N GLU A 70 16.52 0.14 15.26
CA GLU A 70 15.87 -0.38 16.46
C GLU A 70 14.42 0.11 16.60
N ASP A 71 14.20 1.39 16.31
CA ASP A 71 12.88 2.03 16.28
C ASP A 71 12.00 1.41 15.20
N CYS A 72 12.54 1.26 13.98
CA CYS A 72 11.84 0.55 12.92
C CYS A 72 11.45 -0.88 13.33
N ALA A 73 12.38 -1.63 13.92
CA ALA A 73 12.13 -3.02 14.30
C ALA A 73 11.05 -3.12 15.38
N ALA A 74 11.05 -2.22 16.37
CA ALA A 74 10.03 -2.16 17.41
C ALA A 74 8.64 -1.83 16.82
N GLU A 75 8.57 -0.83 15.94
CA GLU A 75 7.34 -0.42 15.26
C GLU A 75 6.76 -1.54 14.39
N LEU A 76 7.59 -2.23 13.58
CA LEU A 76 7.12 -3.34 12.75
C LEU A 76 6.78 -4.60 13.56
N ALA A 77 7.43 -4.83 14.71
CA ALA A 77 7.09 -5.94 15.59
C ALA A 77 5.70 -5.76 16.24
N ALA A 78 5.28 -4.52 16.48
CA ALA A 78 3.97 -4.21 17.05
C ALA A 78 2.81 -4.36 16.04
N LYS A 79 3.11 -4.49 14.74
CA LYS A 79 2.10 -4.55 13.68
C LYS A 79 1.73 -6.00 13.32
N PRO A 80 0.44 -6.28 13.06
CA PRO A 80 0.03 -7.59 12.55
C PRO A 80 0.70 -7.86 11.21
N PHE A 81 0.98 -9.14 10.91
CA PHE A 81 1.55 -9.46 9.60
C PHE A 81 0.57 -9.12 8.48
N GLY A 82 -0.71 -9.41 8.72
CA GLY A 82 -1.81 -9.19 7.79
C GLY A 82 -1.84 -10.23 6.70
N ASN A 83 -2.61 -9.92 5.67
CA ASN A 83 -2.82 -10.74 4.49
C ASN A 83 -2.60 -9.85 3.25
N TYR A 84 -1.89 -10.33 2.24
CA TYR A 84 -1.67 -9.57 1.00
C TYR A 84 -2.96 -9.31 0.22
N ASP A 85 -4.04 -10.06 0.46
CA ASP A 85 -5.37 -9.77 -0.10
C ASP A 85 -6.02 -8.56 0.62
N GLU A 86 -5.47 -8.15 1.76
CA GLU A 86 -5.86 -7.00 2.58
C GLU A 86 -4.68 -6.01 2.70
N ALA A 87 -3.97 -5.80 1.59
CA ALA A 87 -2.82 -4.92 1.45
C ALA A 87 -3.14 -3.40 1.54
N TRP A 88 -4.13 -3.05 2.36
CA TRP A 88 -4.57 -1.71 2.69
C TRP A 88 -4.57 -1.45 4.20
N GLY A 89 -4.51 -2.49 5.04
CA GLY A 89 -4.55 -2.33 6.51
C GLY A 89 -3.23 -1.85 7.11
N ASP A 90 -3.24 -1.53 8.42
CA ASP A 90 -2.04 -1.19 9.18
C ASP A 90 -1.21 -2.43 9.52
N ASN A 91 -0.67 -3.08 8.48
CA ASN A 91 0.00 -4.37 8.60
C ASN A 91 1.33 -4.44 7.81
N ILE A 92 2.04 -5.56 7.97
CA ILE A 92 3.32 -5.82 7.31
C ILE A 92 3.16 -6.07 5.81
N ALA A 93 2.10 -6.76 5.38
CA ALA A 93 1.84 -7.03 3.97
C ALA A 93 1.71 -5.74 3.14
N CYS A 94 0.96 -4.75 3.63
CA CYS A 94 0.83 -3.42 3.00
C CYS A 94 2.20 -2.72 2.88
N ARG A 95 3.00 -2.73 3.96
CA ARG A 95 4.32 -2.10 3.99
C ARG A 95 5.34 -2.81 3.09
N ALA A 96 5.22 -4.12 2.93
CA ALA A 96 6.06 -4.90 2.02
C ALA A 96 5.87 -4.46 0.55
N ILE A 97 4.64 -4.13 0.16
CA ILE A 97 4.36 -3.58 -1.16
C ILE A 97 4.91 -2.16 -1.25
N HIS A 98 4.64 -1.31 -0.26
CA HIS A 98 5.07 0.08 -0.32
C HIS A 98 6.58 0.28 -0.26
N VAL A 99 7.33 -0.60 0.41
CA VAL A 99 8.79 -0.55 0.36
C VAL A 99 9.29 -0.85 -1.05
N ILE A 100 8.64 -1.74 -1.81
CA ILE A 100 8.98 -2.01 -3.22
C ILE A 100 8.68 -0.77 -4.08
N LEU A 101 7.50 -0.18 -3.91
CA LEU A 101 7.08 1.00 -4.66
C LEU A 101 7.90 2.26 -4.32
N ALA A 102 8.47 2.34 -3.12
CA ALA A 102 9.40 3.39 -2.74
C ALA A 102 10.65 3.47 -3.63
N ARG A 103 10.98 2.42 -4.40
CA ARG A 103 12.05 2.50 -5.42
C ARG A 103 11.67 3.34 -6.64
N ILE A 104 10.38 3.52 -6.88
CA ILE A 104 9.84 4.19 -8.07
C ILE A 104 9.52 5.65 -7.75
N ARG A 105 8.82 5.89 -6.64
CA ARG A 105 8.36 7.22 -6.23
C ARG A 105 8.48 7.40 -4.70
N PRO A 106 9.71 7.53 -4.16
CA PRO A 106 9.96 7.52 -2.72
C PRO A 106 9.14 8.57 -1.94
N GLU A 107 8.99 9.77 -2.51
CA GLU A 107 8.26 10.90 -1.91
C GLU A 107 6.77 10.63 -1.69
N ILE A 108 6.22 9.57 -2.31
CA ILE A 108 4.84 9.14 -2.10
C ILE A 108 4.78 7.86 -1.29
N HIS A 109 5.66 6.89 -1.57
CA HIS A 109 5.54 5.57 -0.96
C HIS A 109 6.30 5.39 0.35
N CYS A 110 7.30 6.23 0.64
CA CYS A 110 8.00 6.18 1.92
C CYS A 110 7.09 6.52 3.11
N PRO A 111 6.21 7.55 3.06
CA PRO A 111 5.26 7.79 4.14
C PRO A 111 4.45 6.54 4.55
N HIS A 112 4.08 5.70 3.58
CA HIS A 112 3.24 4.52 3.82
C HIS A 112 3.96 3.39 4.56
N VAL A 113 5.29 3.32 4.50
CA VAL A 113 6.05 2.31 5.24
C VAL A 113 6.34 2.74 6.68
N GLY A 114 6.14 4.02 7.00
CA GLY A 114 6.40 4.58 8.33
C GLY A 114 5.40 4.15 9.41
N PRO A 115 5.61 4.64 10.66
CA PRO A 115 4.79 4.27 11.82
C PRO A 115 3.30 4.51 11.61
N ASN A 116 2.96 5.65 11.00
CA ASN A 116 1.58 6.12 10.81
C ASN A 116 0.91 5.59 9.53
N GLY A 117 1.63 4.84 8.68
CA GLY A 117 1.07 4.33 7.42
C GLY A 117 0.77 5.42 6.38
N GLY A 118 1.36 6.60 6.54
CA GLY A 118 1.23 7.77 5.67
C GLY A 118 1.54 9.08 6.40
N ASP A 119 1.47 10.18 5.66
CA ASP A 119 1.56 11.54 6.16
C ASP A 119 0.29 12.33 5.80
N GLY A 120 -0.06 13.33 6.62
CA GLY A 120 -1.29 14.11 6.48
C GLY A 120 -1.13 15.36 5.59
N PRO A 121 -2.24 16.02 5.19
CA PRO A 121 -3.66 15.68 5.45
C PRO A 121 -4.24 14.61 4.49
N ASP A 122 -3.46 14.20 3.50
CA ASP A 122 -3.77 13.24 2.46
C ASP A 122 -2.50 12.44 2.22
N ASN A 123 -2.61 11.13 1.91
CA ASN A 123 -1.51 10.15 1.73
C ASN A 123 -1.39 9.08 2.84
N TYR A 124 -2.47 8.78 3.55
CA TYR A 124 -2.57 7.54 4.34
C TYR A 124 -2.90 6.34 3.44
N LYS A 125 -2.15 5.24 3.60
CA LYS A 125 -2.37 3.99 2.85
C LYS A 125 -2.32 2.73 3.72
N CYS A 126 -1.32 2.54 4.57
CA CYS A 126 -1.26 1.36 5.44
C CYS A 126 -1.90 1.68 6.80
N VAL A 127 -3.21 1.87 6.78
CA VAL A 127 -4.01 2.25 7.95
C VAL A 127 -5.27 1.39 8.02
N ASP A 128 -5.75 1.10 9.23
CA ASP A 128 -6.99 0.34 9.41
C ASP A 128 -8.19 1.23 9.07
N VAL A 129 -8.66 1.12 7.84
CA VAL A 129 -9.93 1.68 7.36
C VAL A 129 -10.92 0.56 7.11
N ASP A 130 -12.22 0.78 7.27
CA ASP A 130 -13.20 -0.22 6.82
C ASP A 130 -13.27 -0.19 5.29
N TYR A 131 -12.32 -0.86 4.63
CA TYR A 131 -12.19 -0.83 3.18
C TYR A 131 -13.43 -1.38 2.47
N SER A 132 -14.24 -2.21 3.14
CA SER A 132 -15.52 -2.69 2.58
C SER A 132 -16.57 -1.58 2.44
N THR A 133 -16.53 -0.58 3.32
CA THR A 133 -17.36 0.63 3.22
C THR A 133 -16.73 1.70 2.35
N GLU A 134 -15.40 1.78 2.31
CA GLU A 134 -14.68 2.82 1.56
C GLU A 134 -14.56 2.52 0.08
N TYR A 135 -14.56 1.24 -0.34
CA TYR A 135 -14.31 0.81 -1.72
C TYR A 135 -15.24 1.44 -2.76
N PHE A 136 -16.45 1.81 -2.36
CA PHE A 136 -17.43 2.48 -3.23
C PHE A 136 -17.65 3.96 -2.86
N ALA A 137 -16.87 4.50 -1.92
CA ALA A 137 -17.00 5.86 -1.43
C ALA A 137 -16.03 6.81 -2.15
N ASP A 138 -16.24 7.01 -3.46
CA ASP A 138 -15.39 7.86 -4.31
C ASP A 138 -15.12 9.24 -3.69
N GLU A 139 -16.14 9.87 -3.09
CA GLU A 139 -16.00 11.18 -2.45
C GLU A 139 -15.06 11.14 -1.24
N LYS A 140 -15.05 10.04 -0.48
CA LYS A 140 -14.18 9.89 0.68
C LYS A 140 -12.75 9.49 0.29
N LEU A 141 -12.60 8.62 -0.69
CA LEU A 141 -11.30 8.12 -1.15
C LEU A 141 -10.56 9.13 -2.04
N TYR A 142 -11.27 9.78 -2.95
CA TYR A 142 -10.71 10.57 -4.04
C TYR A 142 -11.06 12.07 -3.96
N ARG A 143 -11.94 12.46 -3.02
CA ARG A 143 -12.46 13.83 -2.87
C ARG A 143 -13.16 14.35 -4.13
N GLU A 144 -13.79 13.43 -4.84
CA GLU A 144 -14.51 13.69 -6.10
C GLU A 144 -15.86 12.97 -6.08
N PRO A 145 -16.89 13.49 -6.76
CA PRO A 145 -18.20 12.83 -6.82
C PRO A 145 -18.12 11.42 -7.39
N GLU A 146 -19.06 10.55 -7.00
CA GLU A 146 -19.16 9.19 -7.51
C GLU A 146 -19.18 9.14 -9.04
N GLY A 147 -18.37 8.26 -9.62
CA GLY A 147 -18.25 8.08 -11.06
C GLY A 147 -17.34 9.11 -11.75
N VAL A 148 -16.73 10.05 -11.03
CA VAL A 148 -15.73 10.99 -11.57
C VAL A 148 -14.30 10.42 -11.57
N PRO A 149 -13.78 9.79 -10.50
CA PRO A 149 -12.37 9.43 -10.39
C PRO A 149 -11.83 8.55 -11.53
N PHE A 150 -12.69 7.69 -12.07
CA PHE A 150 -12.35 6.70 -13.09
C PHE A 150 -13.06 6.92 -14.43
N THR A 151 -13.59 8.12 -14.67
CA THR A 151 -14.11 8.51 -15.98
C THR A 151 -13.32 9.68 -16.56
N CYS A 152 -13.14 9.68 -17.88
CA CYS A 152 -12.68 10.87 -18.61
C CYS A 152 -13.90 11.77 -18.87
N LEU A 153 -13.89 13.00 -18.34
CA LEU A 153 -14.99 13.96 -18.39
C LEU A 153 -15.43 14.33 -19.82
N ASP A 154 -14.53 14.26 -20.79
CA ASP A 154 -14.78 14.65 -22.20
C ASP A 154 -15.19 13.48 -23.10
N LYS A 155 -15.56 12.34 -22.51
CA LYS A 155 -15.96 11.13 -23.26
C LYS A 155 -17.44 10.84 -23.06
N ASP A 156 -18.12 10.56 -24.17
CA ASP A 156 -19.46 10.01 -24.16
C ASP A 156 -19.36 8.48 -23.95
N TYR A 157 -20.02 7.99 -22.90
CA TYR A 157 -20.08 6.58 -22.53
C TYR A 157 -21.47 5.97 -22.77
N SER A 158 -22.36 6.67 -23.46
CA SER A 158 -23.63 6.10 -23.89
C SER A 158 -23.40 5.07 -25.02
N TYR A 159 -24.01 3.90 -24.88
CA TYR A 159 -23.99 2.81 -25.86
C TYR A 159 -25.33 2.71 -26.58
#